data_AF-A0A848UPQ4-F1
#
_entry.id   AF-A0A848UPQ4-F1
#
_cell.length_a   1.000
_cell.length_b   1.000
_cell.length_c   1.000
_cell.angle_alpha   90.00
_cell.angle_beta   90.00
_cell.angle_gamma   90.00
#
_symmetry.space_group_name_H-M   'P 1'
#
loop_
_entity.id
_entity.type
_entity.pdbx_description
1 polymer ?
#
loop_
_entity_poly.entity_id
_entity_poly.type
_entity_poly.pdbx_seq_one_letter_code
_entity_poly.pdbx_strand_id
1 'polypeptide(L)' 'MKRESLPLKDVTKNGVLNGLFFSITMAGYDYFTDEPFSIMKFVFHFISFGFFMAISFRYKYTKIKEN' A
#
# COMPACT_ATOMS: atom_id res chain seq x y z
N MET A 1 23.33 5.30 17.26
CA MET A 1 22.75 5.39 15.89
C MET A 1 21.40 6.10 15.98
N LYS A 2 21.31 7.37 15.59
CA LYS A 2 20.06 8.16 15.66
C LYS A 2 19.20 7.80 14.44
N ARG A 3 18.14 7.05 14.65
CA ARG A 3 17.27 6.51 13.59
C ARG A 3 16.18 7.53 13.28
N GLU A 4 16.16 8.08 12.07
CA GLU A 4 15.08 8.96 11.61
C GLU A 4 14.02 8.09 10.92
N SER A 5 12.79 8.11 11.45
CA SER A 5 11.66 7.42 10.83
C SER A 5 11.23 8.15 9.55
N LEU A 6 10.71 7.41 8.57
CA LEU A 6 10.13 7.99 7.37
C LEU A 6 9.03 9.02 7.74
N PRO A 7 8.97 10.18 7.07
CA PRO A 7 7.90 11.14 7.26
C PRO A 7 6.55 10.47 7.04
N LEU A 8 5.57 10.76 7.90
CA LEU A 8 4.22 10.19 7.81
C LEU A 8 3.59 10.44 6.42
N LYS A 9 3.90 11.59 5.80
CA LYS A 9 3.45 11.94 4.44
C LYS A 9 3.91 10.92 3.39
N ASP A 10 5.16 10.48 3.46
CA ASP A 10 5.72 9.51 2.51
C ASP A 10 5.17 8.11 2.75
N VAL A 11 4.94 7.76 4.02
CA VAL A 11 4.32 6.49 4.39
C VAL A 11 2.89 6.42 3.86
N THR A 12 2.08 7.46 4.06
CA THR A 12 0.70 7.52 3.54
C THR A 12 0.68 7.54 2.02
N LYS A 13 1.56 8.30 1.36
CA LYS A 13 1.65 8.34 -0.10
C LYS A 13 1.98 6.95 -0.67
N ASN A 14 2.93 6.24 -0.07
CA ASN A 14 3.27 4.88 -0.49
C ASN A 14 2.09 3.91 -0.25
N GLY A 15 1.43 3.98 0.91
CA GLY A 15 0.26 3.16 1.21
C GLY A 15 -0.86 3.37 0.17
N VAL A 16 -1.21 4.63 -0.12
CA VAL A 16 -2.25 4.96 -1.11
C VAL A 16 -1.88 4.48 -2.51
N LEU A 17 -0.64 4.73 -2.96
CA LEU A 17 -0.21 4.34 -4.30
C LEU A 17 -0.23 2.81 -4.49
N ASN A 18 0.28 2.07 -3.51
CA ASN A 18 0.30 0.60 -3.54
C ASN A 18 -1.10 0.01 -3.40
N GLY A 19 -1.93 0.57 -2.52
CA GLY A 19 -3.33 0.17 -2.38
C GLY A 19 -4.09 0.35 -3.68
N LEU A 20 -3.92 1.49 -4.37
CA LEU A 20 -4.59 1.80 -5.63
C LEU A 20 -4.13 0.86 -6.74
N PHE A 21 -2.82 0.64 -6.86
CA PHE A 21 -2.26 -0.26 -7.85
C PHE A 21 -2.77 -1.69 -7.66
N PHE A 22 -2.79 -2.18 -6.42
CA PHE A 22 -3.27 -3.51 -6.09
C PHE A 22 -4.76 -3.68 -6.36
N SER A 23 -5.60 -2.72 -5.93
CA SER A 23 -7.04 -2.81 -6.13
C SER A 23 -7.43 -2.71 -7.61
N ILE A 24 -6.74 -1.88 -8.40
CA ILE A 24 -6.93 -1.82 -9.86
C ILE A 24 -6.52 -3.13 -10.53
N THR A 25 -5.38 -3.71 -10.13
CA THR A 25 -4.94 -5.01 -10.63
C THR A 25 -5.97 -6.10 -10.34
N MET A 26 -6.54 -6.09 -9.13
CA MET A 26 -7.56 -7.05 -8.75
C MET A 26 -8.89 -6.83 -9.49
N ALA A 27 -9.29 -5.58 -9.72
CA ALA A 27 -10.45 -5.28 -10.57
C ALA A 27 -10.25 -5.74 -12.02
N GLY A 28 -9.02 -5.60 -12.54
CA GLY A 28 -8.64 -6.15 -13.84
C GLY A 28 -8.68 -7.67 -13.85
N TYR A 29 -8.23 -8.32 -12.78
CA TYR A 29 -8.30 -9.78 -12.62
C TYR A 29 -9.75 -10.27 -12.61
N ASP A 30 -10.63 -9.63 -11.83
CA ASP A 30 -12.07 -9.97 -11.78
C ASP A 30 -12.71 -9.90 -13.18
N TYR A 31 -12.30 -8.93 -14.01
CA TYR A 31 -12.73 -8.81 -15.42
C TYR A 31 -12.26 -9.99 -16.29
N PHE A 32 -11.08 -10.56 -16.05
CA PHE A 32 -10.59 -11.73 -16.78
C PHE A 32 -11.19 -13.05 -16.31
N THR A 33 -11.67 -13.13 -15.06
CA THR A 33 -12.23 -14.35 -14.48
C THR A 33 -13.77 -14.42 -14.52
N ASP A 34 -14.42 -13.49 -15.24
CA ASP A 34 -15.88 -13.33 -15.27
C ASP A 34 -16.50 -13.19 -13.86
N GLU A 35 -15.74 -12.68 -12.88
CA GLU A 35 -16.30 -12.38 -11.56
C GLU A 35 -17.02 -11.02 -11.60
N PRO A 36 -18.21 -10.91 -10.99
CA PRO A 36 -18.91 -9.64 -10.90
C PRO A 36 -18.09 -8.65 -10.07
N PHE A 37 -17.74 -7.51 -10.69
CA PHE A 37 -17.04 -6.43 -10.00
C PHE A 37 -17.80 -5.99 -8.74
N SER A 38 -17.14 -6.10 -7.59
CA SER A 38 -17.68 -5.66 -6.32
C SER A 38 -16.87 -4.48 -5.78
N ILE A 39 -17.53 -3.33 -5.70
CA ILE A 39 -16.96 -2.12 -5.09
C ILE A 39 -16.49 -2.40 -3.66
N MET A 40 -17.23 -3.21 -2.90
CA MET A 40 -16.83 -3.59 -1.54
C MET A 40 -15.53 -4.39 -1.53
N LYS A 41 -15.38 -5.39 -2.42
CA LYS A 41 -14.12 -6.13 -2.56
C LYS A 41 -12.99 -5.19 -2.95
N PHE A 42 -13.21 -4.28 -3.89
CA PHE A 42 -12.20 -3.30 -4.31
C PHE A 42 -11.72 -2.42 -3.16
N VAL A 43 -12.66 -1.83 -2.40
CA VAL A 43 -12.35 -0.98 -1.25
C VAL A 43 -11.64 -1.78 -0.15
N PHE A 44 -12.06 -3.02 0.09
CA PHE A 44 -11.38 -3.90 1.03
C PHE A 44 -9.92 -4.14 0.62
N HIS A 45 -9.67 -4.59 -0.61
CA HIS A 45 -8.31 -4.78 -1.11
C HIS A 45 -7.49 -3.49 -1.04
N PHE A 46 -8.05 -2.34 -1.42
CA PHE A 46 -7.38 -1.04 -1.34
C PHE A 46 -6.97 -0.69 0.10
N ILE A 47 -7.91 -0.75 1.05
CA ILE A 47 -7.66 -0.38 2.44
C ILE A 47 -6.70 -1.37 3.10
N SER A 48 -6.96 -2.68 2.97
CA SER A 48 -6.12 -3.71 3.58
C SER A 48 -4.69 -3.60 3.06
N PHE A 49 -4.51 -3.59 1.74
CA PHE A 49 -3.17 -3.58 1.15
C PHE A 49 -2.45 -2.25 1.38
N GLY A 50 -3.16 -1.13 1.27
CA GLY A 50 -2.62 0.20 1.55
C GLY A 50 -2.22 0.38 3.02
N PHE A 51 -3.00 -0.16 3.96
CA PHE A 51 -2.69 -0.15 5.39
C PHE A 51 -1.49 -1.03 5.71
N PHE A 52 -1.45 -2.27 5.21
CA PHE A 52 -0.30 -3.15 5.39
C PHE A 52 0.97 -2.53 4.80
N MET A 53 0.91 -1.97 3.59
CA MET A 53 2.07 -1.32 2.97
C MET A 53 2.51 -0.07 3.74
N ALA A 54 1.58 0.76 4.24
CA ALA A 54 1.92 1.90 5.09
C ALA A 54 2.63 1.46 6.38
N ILE A 55 2.14 0.41 7.04
CA ILE A 55 2.78 -0.17 8.23
C ILE A 55 4.16 -0.71 7.87
N SER A 56 4.26 -1.56 6.84
CA SER A 56 5.52 -2.15 6.40
C SER A 56 6.56 -1.08 6.08
N PHE A 57 6.17 0.01 5.40
CA PHE A 57 7.08 1.13 5.12
C PHE A 57 7.48 1.90 6.38
N ARG A 58 6.60 2.01 7.37
CA ARG A 58 6.95 2.63 8.67
C ARG A 58 8.04 1.83 9.40
N TYR A 59 8.07 0.52 9.23
CA TYR A 59 9.11 -0.36 9.80
C TYR A 59 10.32 -0.57 8.88
N LYS A 60 10.20 -0.26 7.58
CA LYS A 60 11.28 -0.39 6.60
C LYS A 60 12.24 0.80 6.70
N TYR A 61 13.35 0.58 7.41
CA TYR A 61 14.42 1.57 7.60
C TYR A 61 15.10 1.91 6.27
N THR A 62 15.13 3.20 5.91
CA THR A 62 15.67 3.67 4.62
C THR A 62 17.08 4.28 4.71
N LYS A 63 17.54 4.76 5.88
CA LYS A 63 18.85 5.43 6.00
C LYS A 63 19.60 5.01 7.26
N ILE A 64 20.74 4.34 7.08
CA ILE A 64 21.84 4.40 8.04
C ILE A 64 22.46 5.79 7.86
N LYS A 65 22.46 6.63 8.90
CA LYS A 65 23.28 7.84 8.92
C LYS A 65 24.71 7.37 9.21
N GLU A 66 25.54 7.26 8.17
CA GLU A 66 27.00 7.23 8.33
C GLU A 66 27.44 8.60 8.82
N ASN A 67 27.98 8.63 10.04
CA ASN A 67 28.78 9.72 10.58
C ASN A 67 30.14 9.11 10.93
#